data_AF-A0A818EVU3-F1
#
_entry.id   AF-A0A818EVU3-F1
#
_cell.length_a   1.000
_cell.length_b   1.000
_cell.length_c   1.000
_cell.angle_alpha   90.00
_cell.angle_beta   90.00
_cell.angle_gamma   90.00
#
_symmetry.space_group_name_H-M   'P 1'
#
loop_
_entity.id
_entity.type
_entity.pdbx_description
1 polymer ?
#
loop_
_entity_poly.entity_id
_entity_poly.type
_entity_poly.pdbx_seq_one_letter_code
_entity_poly.pdbx_strand_id
1 'polypeptide(L)'
;MSDFGMARIISSSSSMIYEEKYDKPFPLRWSSPEVLIYRKYSSKYDVWSYGIVLWEIHSLDKIPYKQSISNDIIIQLIKSGHMLNKPELANHFICKLLMLPC
;
A
#
# COMPACT_ATOMS: atom_id res chain seq x y z
N MET A 1 5.48 -18.83 4.44
CA MET A 1 4.74 -18.56 5.70
C MET A 1 3.84 -17.36 5.43
N SER A 2 2.54 -17.47 5.72
CA SER A 2 1.53 -16.46 5.38
C SER A 2 0.87 -16.00 6.67
N ASP A 3 0.87 -14.68 6.92
CA ASP A 3 0.19 -14.08 8.08
C ASP A 3 -1.22 -13.64 7.65
N PHE A 4 -2.22 -14.43 8.02
CA PHE A 4 -3.64 -14.11 7.78
C PHE A 4 -4.24 -13.27 8.92
N GLY A 5 -3.44 -12.78 9.88
CA GLY A 5 -3.92 -12.03 11.04
C GLY A 5 -4.64 -10.72 10.69
N MET A 6 -4.47 -10.25 9.45
CA MET A 6 -5.11 -9.06 8.89
C MET A 6 -6.23 -9.36 7.88
N ALA A 7 -6.45 -10.63 7.49
CA ALA A 7 -7.49 -11.01 6.54
C ALA A 7 -8.88 -10.87 7.17
N ARG A 8 -9.80 -10.16 6.50
CA ARG A 8 -11.18 -9.93 7.00
C ARG A 8 -12.22 -10.45 6.01
N ILE A 9 -13.24 -11.11 6.57
CA ILE A 9 -14.36 -11.68 5.83
C ILE A 9 -15.32 -10.55 5.44
N ILE A 10 -15.60 -10.44 4.14
CA ILE A 10 -16.51 -9.48 3.54
C ILE A 10 -17.94 -10.04 3.65
N SER A 11 -18.77 -9.47 4.54
CA SER A 11 -20.21 -9.77 4.57
C SER A 11 -20.92 -8.89 3.54
N SER A 12 -21.63 -9.53 2.59
CA SER A 12 -22.14 -8.99 1.33
C SER A 12 -23.16 -7.83 1.39
N SER A 13 -23.40 -7.17 2.54
CA SER A 13 -24.58 -6.29 2.72
C SER A 13 -24.31 -4.85 3.15
N SER A 14 -23.08 -4.43 3.43
CA SER A 14 -22.76 -3.03 3.70
C SER A 14 -21.56 -2.64 2.86
N SER A 15 -21.65 -1.48 2.20
CA SER A 15 -20.61 -0.75 1.45
C SER A 15 -19.19 -1.35 1.55
N MET A 16 -18.52 -1.56 0.39
CA MET A 16 -17.12 -2.03 0.19
C MET A 16 -16.02 -1.16 0.86
N ILE A 17 -16.34 -0.46 1.95
CA ILE A 17 -15.50 0.45 2.70
C ILE A 17 -15.60 0.02 4.16
N TYR A 18 -14.48 -0.44 4.72
CA TYR A 18 -14.34 -0.82 6.12
C TYR A 18 -13.65 0.28 6.89
N GLU A 19 -14.26 0.77 7.97
CA GLU A 19 -13.59 1.67 8.93
C GLU A 19 -13.02 0.85 10.09
N GLU A 20 -11.72 0.98 10.33
CA GLU A 20 -11.04 0.30 11.44
C GLU A 20 -10.88 1.22 12.65
N LYS A 21 -11.05 0.68 13.86
CA LYS A 21 -10.77 1.40 15.11
C LYS A 21 -9.30 1.84 15.15
N TYR A 22 -9.06 3.09 15.57
CA TYR A 22 -7.76 3.77 15.60
C TYR A 22 -6.62 3.01 16.32
N ASP A 23 -6.93 2.03 17.17
CA ASP A 23 -5.98 1.30 18.00
C ASP A 23 -5.24 0.13 17.33
N LYS A 24 -5.56 -0.21 16.07
CA LYS A 24 -4.84 -1.27 15.37
C LYS A 24 -3.58 -0.76 14.66
N PRO A 25 -2.40 -1.37 14.94
CA PRO A 25 -1.18 -1.08 14.19
C PRO A 25 -1.34 -1.55 12.75
N PHE A 26 -0.86 -0.75 11.81
CA PHE A 26 -0.98 -1.01 10.38
C PHE A 26 0.35 -0.65 9.68
N PRO A 27 0.66 -1.31 8.55
CA PRO A 27 1.94 -1.14 7.87
C PRO A 27 1.97 0.17 7.06
N LEU A 28 2.44 1.26 7.67
CA LEU A 28 2.42 2.62 7.10
C LEU A 28 2.99 2.72 5.68
N ARG A 29 4.08 2.02 5.37
CA ARG A 29 4.76 2.06 4.05
C ARG A 29 4.04 1.28 2.95
N TRP A 30 3.18 0.34 3.33
CA TRP A 30 2.37 -0.46 2.41
C TRP A 30 0.95 0.06 2.30
N SER A 31 0.64 1.16 2.99
CA SER A 31 -0.73 1.67 3.09
C SER A 31 -1.04 2.73 2.07
N SER A 32 -2.20 2.59 1.43
CA SER A 32 -2.76 3.59 0.52
C SER A 32 -3.03 4.93 1.23
N PRO A 33 -3.06 6.07 0.51
CA PRO A 33 -3.41 7.37 1.09
C PRO A 33 -4.77 7.37 1.81
N GLU A 34 -5.77 6.65 1.30
CA GLU A 34 -7.10 6.57 1.93
C GLU A 34 -7.10 5.85 3.28
N VAL A 35 -6.26 4.81 3.44
CA VAL A 35 -6.06 4.16 4.74
C VAL A 35 -5.28 5.06 5.70
N LEU A 36 -4.28 5.80 5.21
CA LEU A 36 -3.51 6.73 6.04
C LEU A 36 -4.35 7.89 6.58
N ILE A 37 -5.33 8.37 5.81
CA ILE A 37 -6.16 9.52 6.19
C ILE A 37 -7.43 9.07 6.93
N TYR A 38 -8.12 8.08 6.40
CA TYR A 38 -9.48 7.73 6.82
C TYR A 38 -9.57 6.37 7.51
N ARG A 39 -8.47 5.59 7.60
CA ARG A 39 -8.48 4.19 8.04
C ARG A 39 -9.55 3.35 7.32
N LYS A 40 -9.78 3.70 6.05
CA LYS A 40 -10.78 3.08 5.17
C LYS A 40 -10.13 2.04 4.28
N TYR A 41 -10.40 0.79 4.56
CA TYR A 41 -9.96 -0.31 3.70
C TYR A 41 -11.02 -0.55 2.63
N SER A 42 -10.59 -0.59 1.37
CA SER A 42 -11.42 -0.92 0.22
C SER A 42 -10.64 -1.83 -0.71
N SER A 43 -11.27 -2.43 -1.71
CA SER A 43 -10.55 -3.23 -2.70
C SER A 43 -9.45 -2.46 -3.44
N LYS A 44 -9.50 -1.12 -3.47
CA LYS A 44 -8.42 -0.27 -4.03
C LYS A 44 -7.16 -0.26 -3.16
N TYR A 45 -7.31 -0.39 -1.84
CA TYR A 45 -6.19 -0.57 -0.92
C TYR A 45 -5.44 -1.88 -1.18
N ASP A 46 -6.17 -2.95 -1.52
CA ASP A 46 -5.55 -4.25 -1.82
C ASP A 46 -4.72 -4.17 -3.11
N VAL A 47 -5.19 -3.43 -4.12
CA VAL A 47 -4.43 -3.15 -5.35
C VAL A 47 -3.16 -2.35 -5.05
N TRP A 48 -3.25 -1.32 -4.19
CA TRP A 48 -2.09 -0.54 -3.76
C TRP A 48 -1.06 -1.42 -3.03
N SER A 49 -1.50 -2.16 -2.02
CA SER A 49 -0.65 -3.07 -1.23
C SER A 49 0.05 -4.10 -2.12
N TYR A 50 -0.68 -4.65 -3.10
CA TYR A 50 -0.14 -5.59 -4.08
C TYR A 50 0.93 -4.93 -4.97
N GLY A 51 0.75 -3.68 -5.36
CA GLY A 51 1.76 -2.89 -6.06
C GLY A 51 3.05 -2.78 -5.24
N ILE A 52 2.97 -2.42 -3.96
CA ILE A 52 4.17 -2.32 -3.11
C ILE A 52 4.89 -3.68 -2.99
N VAL A 53 4.15 -4.80 -2.85
CA VAL A 53 4.74 -6.15 -2.82
C VAL A 53 5.46 -6.48 -4.13
N LEU A 54 4.86 -6.17 -5.28
CA LEU A 54 5.53 -6.33 -6.58
C LEU A 54 6.80 -5.49 -6.67
N TRP A 55 6.77 -4.26 -6.15
CA TRP A 55 7.96 -3.41 -6.10
C TRP A 55 9.07 -4.04 -5.24
N GLU A 56 8.73 -4.62 -4.09
CA GLU A 56 9.70 -5.29 -3.20
C GLU A 56 10.35 -6.50 -3.88
N ILE A 57 9.56 -7.35 -4.54
CA ILE A 57 10.05 -8.52 -5.28
C ILE A 57 11.07 -8.10 -6.35
N HIS A 58 10.78 -7.04 -7.10
CA HIS A 58 11.66 -6.56 -8.17
C HIS A 58 12.82 -5.68 -7.66
N SER A 59 12.81 -5.28 -6.39
CA SER A 59 13.84 -4.45 -5.80
C SER A 59 14.84 -5.23 -4.95
N LEU A 60 14.75 -6.56 -4.90
CA LEU A 60 15.60 -7.46 -4.12
C LEU A 60 15.57 -7.13 -2.62
N ASP A 61 14.37 -7.13 -2.02
CA ASP A 61 14.16 -6.85 -0.58
C ASP A 61 14.58 -5.44 -0.14
N LYS A 62 14.60 -4.47 -1.06
CA LYS A 62 14.71 -3.06 -0.67
C LYS A 62 13.45 -2.65 0.09
N ILE A 63 13.63 -1.77 1.07
CA ILE A 63 12.54 -1.24 1.87
C ILE A 63 11.86 -0.11 1.07
N PRO A 64 10.52 -0.13 0.91
CA PRO A 64 9.81 0.96 0.26
C PRO A 64 10.00 2.26 1.06
N TYR A 65 10.29 3.35 0.35
CA TYR A 65 10.57 4.68 0.94
C TYR A 65 11.74 4.69 1.95
N LYS A 66 12.75 3.82 1.79
CA LYS A 66 13.95 3.77 2.66
C LYS A 66 14.69 5.11 2.80
N GLN A 67 14.58 5.99 1.80
CA GLN A 67 15.20 7.32 1.79
C GLN A 67 14.49 8.33 2.69
N SER A 68 13.24 8.07 3.07
CA SER A 68 12.45 8.97 3.91
C SER A 68 12.82 8.79 5.38
N ILE A 69 13.24 9.89 6.01
CA ILE A 69 13.80 9.90 7.37
C ILE A 69 12.70 9.84 8.45
N SER A 70 11.47 10.28 8.14
CA SER A 70 10.33 10.29 9.08
C SER A 70 9.05 9.74 8.46
N ASN A 71 8.19 9.15 9.31
CA ASN A 71 6.86 8.67 8.94
C ASN A 71 6.00 9.80 8.36
N ASP A 72 6.12 11.02 8.87
CA ASP A 72 5.38 12.19 8.35
C ASP A 72 5.73 12.49 6.89
N ILE A 73 7.02 12.36 6.53
CA ILE A 73 7.49 12.57 5.16
C ILE A 73 6.91 11.49 4.24
N ILE A 74 6.89 10.23 4.69
CA ILE A 74 6.30 9.12 3.93
C ILE A 74 4.80 9.37 3.68
N ILE A 75 4.07 9.80 4.72
CA ILE A 75 2.65 10.15 4.59
C ILE A 75 2.46 11.27 3.57
N GLN A 76 3.28 12.34 3.62
CA GLN A 76 3.19 13.46 2.68
C GLN A 76 3.50 13.02 1.24
N LEU A 77 4.50 12.17 1.03
CA LEU A 77 4.83 11.61 -0.28
C LEU A 77 3.68 10.76 -0.85
N ILE A 78 3.11 9.88 -0.03
CA ILE A 78 1.98 9.04 -0.47
C ILE A 78 0.76 9.92 -0.77
N LYS A 79 0.50 10.95 0.05
CA LYS A 79 -0.59 11.92 -0.17
C LYS A 79 -0.41 12.76 -1.43
N SER A 80 0.82 13.11 -1.79
CA SER A 80 1.11 13.89 -3.00
C SER A 80 1.08 13.06 -4.28
N GLY A 81 0.80 11.74 -4.18
CA GLY A 81 0.85 10.83 -5.32
C GLY A 81 2.27 10.43 -5.72
N HIS A 82 3.26 10.68 -4.86
CA HIS A 82 4.63 10.28 -5.13
C HIS A 82 4.79 8.75 -4.99
N MET A 83 4.91 8.10 -6.13
CA MET A 83 5.12 6.66 -6.25
C MET A 83 6.59 6.29 -6.04
N LEU A 84 6.84 5.03 -5.72
CA LEU A 84 8.21 4.50 -5.63
C LEU A 84 8.89 4.57 -7.00
N ASN A 85 10.21 4.82 -6.99
CA ASN A 85 11.01 4.76 -8.21
C ASN A 85 10.94 3.35 -8.81
N LYS A 86 10.93 3.29 -10.15
CA LYS A 86 10.96 2.02 -10.89
C LYS A 86 12.10 1.11 -10.35
N PRO A 87 11.81 -0.14 -9.95
CA PRO A 87 12.84 -1.11 -9.60
C PRO A 87 13.79 -1.38 -10.77
N GLU A 88 15.06 -1.62 -10.48
CA GLU A 88 16.09 -1.92 -11.49
C GLU A 88 15.73 -3.17 -12.32
N LEU A 89 15.06 -4.15 -11.71
CA LEU A 89 14.66 -5.40 -12.37
C LEU A 89 13.19 -5.41 -12.82
N ALA A 90 12.48 -4.27 -12.75
CA ALA A 90 11.07 -4.24 -13.15
C ALA A 90 10.92 -4.17 -14.67
N ASN A 91 10.25 -5.18 -15.24
CA ASN A 91 9.80 -5.16 -16.62
C ASN A 91 8.78 -4.02 -16.87
N HIS A 92 8.67 -3.56 -18.12
CA HIS A 92 7.76 -2.45 -18.49
C HIS A 92 6.30 -2.71 -18.08
N PHE A 93 5.86 -3.97 -18.15
CA PHE A 93 4.55 -4.41 -17.68
C PHE A 93 4.32 -4.20 -16.18
N ILE A 94 5.32 -4.53 -15.35
CA ILE A 94 5.27 -4.34 -13.89
C ILE A 94 5.21 -2.84 -13.57
N CYS A 95 5.98 -2.02 -14.27
CA CYS A 95 5.97 -0.56 -14.08
C CYS A 95 4.60 0.04 -14.39
N LYS A 96 3.95 -0.44 -15.45
CA LYS A 96 2.60 -0.02 -15.81
C LYS A 96 1.60 -0.41 -14.73
N LEU A 97 1.69 -1.63 -14.18
CA LEU A 97 0.82 -2.11 -13.11
C LEU A 97 1.04 -1.33 -11.80
N LEU A 98 2.31 -1.03 -11.48
CA LEU A 98 2.71 -0.22 -10.32
C LEU A 98 2.23 1.22 -10.41
N MET A 99 2.04 1.77 -11.61
CA MET A 99 1.69 3.17 -11.88
C MET A 99 0.23 3.40 -12.29
N LEU A 100 -0.64 2.40 -12.14
CA LEU A 100 -2.07 2.59 -12.43
C LEU A 100 -2.67 3.57 -11.41
N PRO A 101 -3.27 4.68 -11.85
CA PRO A 101 -4.04 5.55 -10.97
C PRO A 101 -5.28 4.80 -10.47
N CYS A 102 -5.53 4.88 -9.16
CA CYS A 102 -6.73 4.36 -8.49
C CYS A 102 -8.01 5.07 -8.94
#